data_AF-A0A2K4ML35-F1
#
_entry.id   AF-A0A2K4ML35-F1
#
_cell.length_a   1.000
_cell.length_b   1.000
_cell.length_c   1.000
_cell.angle_alpha   90.00
_cell.angle_beta   90.00
_cell.angle_gamma   90.00
#
_symmetry.space_group_name_H-M   'P 1'
#
loop_
_entity.id
_entity.type
_entity.pdbx_description
1 polymer ?
#
loop_
_entity_poly.entity_id
_entity_poly.type
_entity_poly.pdbx_seq_one_letter_code
_entity_poly.pdbx_strand_id
1 'polypeptide(L)'
;MAEHISKQFDLELETIRTRVLQMGGLVEQQILSAVDALMSGDIARLDKVAAEDALVNAMEVGIDDDCLHIIARRQPAASDLRIVFTVIKIITDLERIGDEAAKIARMGKTIHQSERYQMPRFREIEKMAEVALAMLRRALDAFARLDTSAALELAEEDMRLDENFASELRQLITFMMEDPRTISMSIDTLFMSKAIERIGDHAKNISEYVVYLVKGKDIRHTTLETIKRETLGR
;
A
#
# COMPACT_ATOMS: atom_id res chain seq x y z
N MET A 1 -14.76 6.59 38.43
CA MET A 1 -15.24 7.35 37.26
C MET A 1 -14.09 7.74 36.33
N ALA A 2 -13.02 8.39 36.82
CA ALA A 2 -11.82 8.67 36.03
C ALA A 2 -11.14 7.42 35.42
N GLU A 3 -11.08 6.32 36.18
CA GLU A 3 -10.53 5.04 35.69
C GLU A 3 -11.37 4.41 34.56
N HIS A 4 -12.70 4.56 34.60
CA HIS A 4 -13.59 4.12 33.51
C HIS A 4 -13.42 4.97 32.26
N ILE A 5 -13.18 6.28 32.42
CA ILE A 5 -12.95 7.22 31.31
C ILE A 5 -11.62 6.90 30.61
N SER A 6 -10.56 6.58 31.37
CA SER A 6 -9.26 6.15 30.82
C SER A 6 -9.38 4.83 30.05
N LYS A 7 -9.98 3.80 30.66
CA LYS A 7 -10.15 2.49 30.01
C LYS A 7 -10.97 2.56 28.72
N GLN A 8 -11.99 3.44 28.69
CA GLN A 8 -12.79 3.64 27.49
C GLN A 8 -11.99 4.34 26.39
N PHE A 9 -11.13 5.29 26.74
CA PHE A 9 -10.27 5.97 25.78
C PHE A 9 -9.19 5.04 25.21
N ASP A 10 -8.56 4.21 26.05
CA ASP A 10 -7.61 3.19 25.59
C ASP A 10 -8.27 2.20 24.61
N LEU A 11 -9.53 1.84 24.88
CA LEU A 11 -10.33 1.00 23.99
C LEU A 11 -10.64 1.68 22.65
N GLU A 12 -10.93 2.99 22.65
CA GLU A 12 -11.15 3.78 21.43
C GLU A 12 -9.87 3.79 20.55
N LEU A 13 -8.69 3.96 21.16
CA LEU A 13 -7.41 3.91 20.46
C LEU A 13 -7.10 2.53 19.88
N GLU A 14 -7.34 1.46 20.63
CA GLU A 14 -7.15 0.10 20.13
C GLU A 14 -8.17 -0.28 19.05
N THR A 15 -9.38 0.30 19.10
CA THR A 15 -10.41 0.11 18.08
C THR A 15 -9.95 0.67 16.74
N ILE A 16 -9.47 1.91 16.69
CA ILE A 16 -9.00 2.51 15.42
C ILE A 16 -7.79 1.74 14.85
N ARG A 17 -6.87 1.26 15.70
CA ARG A 17 -5.75 0.40 15.27
C ARG A 17 -6.23 -0.92 14.68
N THR A 18 -7.21 -1.55 15.30
CA THR A 18 -7.81 -2.80 14.80
C THR A 18 -8.48 -2.57 13.45
N ARG A 19 -9.22 -1.47 13.29
CA ARG A 19 -9.87 -1.11 12.02
C ARG A 19 -8.88 -0.86 10.89
N VAL A 20 -7.73 -0.24 11.18
CA VAL A 20 -6.62 -0.08 10.21
C VAL A 20 -6.11 -1.44 9.73
N LEU A 21 -5.90 -2.40 10.63
CA LEU A 21 -5.43 -3.74 10.25
C LEU A 21 -6.49 -4.51 9.43
N GLN A 22 -7.78 -4.32 9.74
CA GLN A 22 -8.87 -4.86 8.93
C GLN A 22 -8.88 -4.27 7.51
N MET A 23 -8.69 -2.95 7.39
CA MET A 23 -8.58 -2.27 6.09
C MET A 23 -7.35 -2.80 5.31
N GLY A 24 -6.21 -2.95 5.98
CA GLY A 24 -5.00 -3.52 5.40
C GLY A 24 -5.20 -4.93 4.85
N GLY A 25 -5.90 -5.80 5.60
CA GLY A 25 -6.23 -7.16 5.12
C GLY A 25 -7.16 -7.18 3.91
N LEU A 26 -8.13 -6.25 3.84
CA LEU A 26 -9.00 -6.11 2.68
C LEU A 26 -8.20 -5.68 1.44
N VAL A 27 -7.35 -4.67 1.58
CA VAL A 27 -6.49 -4.15 0.51
C VAL A 27 -5.51 -5.22 0.02
N GLU A 28 -4.92 -6.00 0.94
CA GLU A 28 -4.07 -7.15 0.59
C GLU A 28 -4.82 -8.17 -0.28
N GLN A 29 -6.06 -8.51 0.09
CA GLN A 29 -6.90 -9.43 -0.68
C GLN A 29 -7.27 -8.87 -2.07
N GLN A 30 -7.48 -7.56 -2.18
CA GLN A 30 -7.75 -6.90 -3.46
C GLN A 30 -6.56 -6.98 -4.40
N ILE A 31 -5.34 -6.71 -3.93
CA ILE A 31 -4.12 -6.83 -4.74
C ILE A 31 -3.95 -8.26 -5.25
N LEU A 32 -4.00 -9.24 -4.34
CA LEU A 32 -3.91 -10.66 -4.70
C LEU A 32 -4.96 -11.04 -5.75
N SER A 33 -6.19 -10.59 -5.54
CA SER A 33 -7.29 -10.90 -6.46
C SER A 33 -7.15 -10.21 -7.81
N ALA A 34 -6.64 -8.98 -7.86
CA ALA A 34 -6.36 -8.27 -9.10
C ALA A 34 -5.30 -9.02 -9.93
N VAL A 35 -4.21 -9.43 -9.28
CA VAL A 35 -3.08 -10.10 -9.93
C VAL A 35 -3.48 -11.50 -10.39
N ASP A 36 -4.11 -12.31 -9.53
CA ASP A 36 -4.60 -13.64 -9.92
C ASP A 36 -5.56 -13.57 -11.11
N ALA A 37 -6.49 -12.61 -11.09
CA ALA A 37 -7.47 -12.44 -12.15
C ALA A 37 -6.83 -11.96 -13.45
N LEU A 38 -5.82 -11.09 -13.36
CA LEU A 38 -4.99 -10.69 -14.49
C LEU A 38 -4.25 -11.88 -15.10
N MET A 39 -3.68 -12.77 -14.28
CA MET A 39 -2.95 -13.95 -14.77
C MET A 39 -3.88 -14.98 -15.43
N SER A 40 -5.07 -15.17 -14.85
CA SER A 40 -6.05 -16.17 -15.32
C SER A 40 -6.99 -15.68 -16.41
N GLY A 41 -7.08 -14.36 -16.64
CA GLY A 41 -8.05 -13.77 -17.56
C GLY A 41 -9.49 -13.77 -17.03
N ASP A 42 -9.67 -13.86 -15.71
CA ASP A 42 -10.98 -13.83 -15.07
C ASP A 42 -11.55 -12.41 -15.04
N ILE A 43 -12.27 -12.03 -16.10
CA ILE A 43 -12.93 -10.73 -16.23
C ILE A 43 -13.91 -10.45 -15.09
N ALA A 44 -14.64 -11.46 -14.61
CA ALA A 44 -15.63 -11.28 -13.55
C ALA A 44 -14.95 -10.95 -12.22
N ARG A 45 -13.81 -11.59 -11.92
CA ARG A 45 -13.00 -11.26 -10.73
C ARG A 45 -12.35 -9.88 -10.85
N LEU A 46 -11.91 -9.47 -12.04
CA LEU A 46 -11.40 -8.11 -12.28
C LEU A 46 -12.47 -7.04 -12.02
N ASP A 47 -13.69 -7.24 -12.53
CA ASP A 47 -14.81 -6.32 -12.29
C ASP A 47 -15.18 -6.25 -10.80
N LYS A 48 -15.16 -7.39 -10.12
CA LYS A 48 -15.41 -7.46 -8.67
C LYS A 48 -14.38 -6.65 -7.89
N VAL A 49 -13.08 -6.84 -8.14
CA VAL A 49 -12.01 -6.09 -7.46
C VAL A 49 -12.15 -4.58 -7.69
N ALA A 50 -12.42 -4.16 -8.93
CA ALA A 50 -12.62 -2.75 -9.25
C ALA A 50 -13.83 -2.13 -8.51
N ALA A 51 -14.86 -2.92 -8.21
CA ALA A 51 -16.03 -2.47 -7.46
C ALA A 51 -15.81 -2.47 -5.93
N GLU A 52 -14.99 -3.38 -5.42
CA GLU A 52 -14.68 -3.50 -3.99
C GLU A 52 -13.84 -2.33 -3.46
N ASP A 53 -13.21 -1.54 -4.33
CA ASP A 53 -12.53 -0.28 -3.99
C ASP A 53 -13.39 0.67 -3.15
N ALA A 54 -14.70 0.74 -3.44
CA ALA A 54 -15.65 1.55 -2.68
C ALA A 54 -15.75 1.15 -1.19
N LEU A 55 -15.45 -0.12 -0.85
CA LEU A 55 -15.41 -0.57 0.54
C LEU A 55 -14.22 0.01 1.28
N VAL A 56 -13.05 0.09 0.63
CA VAL A 56 -11.83 0.68 1.20
C VAL A 56 -12.05 2.18 1.44
N ASN A 57 -12.64 2.89 0.48
CA ASN A 57 -13.00 4.30 0.62
C ASN A 57 -13.96 4.53 1.80
N ALA A 58 -14.97 3.67 1.96
CA ALA A 58 -15.89 3.75 3.09
C ALA A 58 -15.20 3.47 4.44
N MET A 59 -14.24 2.54 4.47
CA MET A 59 -13.44 2.26 5.66
C MET A 59 -12.54 3.44 6.03
N GLU A 60 -11.89 4.08 5.05
CA GLU A 60 -11.07 5.28 5.26
C GLU A 60 -11.90 6.37 5.94
N VAL A 61 -13.01 6.79 5.32
CA VAL A 61 -13.90 7.83 5.87
C VAL A 61 -14.37 7.47 7.27
N GLY A 62 -14.80 6.22 7.47
CA GLY A 62 -15.29 5.78 8.77
C GLY A 62 -14.22 5.69 9.87
N ILE A 63 -12.94 5.51 9.53
CA ILE A 63 -11.84 5.54 10.50
C ILE A 63 -11.42 6.99 10.75
N ASP A 64 -11.40 7.84 9.74
CA ASP A 64 -11.10 9.27 9.88
C ASP A 64 -12.11 9.97 10.80
N ASP A 65 -13.40 9.68 10.65
CA ASP A 65 -14.46 10.17 11.54
C ASP A 65 -14.25 9.73 13.00
N ASP A 66 -13.86 8.48 13.24
CA ASP A 66 -13.53 7.99 14.59
C ASP A 66 -12.35 8.76 15.19
N CYS A 67 -11.30 9.00 14.39
CA CYS A 67 -10.13 9.77 14.78
C CYS A 67 -10.51 11.21 15.15
N LEU A 68 -11.34 11.87 14.34
CA LEU A 68 -11.85 13.22 14.62
C LEU A 68 -12.69 13.26 15.90
N HIS A 69 -13.55 12.26 16.12
CA HIS A 69 -14.33 12.13 17.34
C HIS A 69 -13.46 11.98 18.59
N ILE A 70 -12.39 11.17 18.50
CA ILE A 70 -11.43 11.00 19.59
C ILE A 70 -10.76 12.34 19.92
N ILE A 71 -10.25 13.06 18.91
CA ILE A 71 -9.59 14.36 19.10
C ILE A 71 -10.54 15.36 19.76
N ALA A 72 -11.76 15.49 19.22
CA ALA A 72 -12.74 16.46 19.69
C ALA A 72 -13.22 16.18 21.12
N ARG A 73 -13.41 14.90 21.49
CA ARG A 73 -13.98 14.53 22.78
C ARG A 73 -12.95 14.36 23.89
N ARG A 74 -11.74 13.92 23.54
CA ARG A 74 -10.73 13.46 24.53
C ARG A 74 -9.58 14.42 24.71
N GLN A 75 -9.30 15.30 23.73
CA GLN A 75 -8.14 16.21 23.75
C GLN A 75 -6.85 15.44 24.13
N PRO A 76 -6.47 14.42 23.32
CA PRO A 76 -5.42 13.47 23.65
C PRO A 76 -4.07 14.13 23.97
N ALA A 77 -3.31 13.51 24.87
CA ALA A 77 -1.95 13.92 25.15
C ALA A 77 -1.02 13.64 23.94
N ALA A 78 0.22 14.14 24.00
CA ALA A 78 1.14 14.08 22.85
C ALA A 78 1.42 12.65 22.34
N SER A 79 1.44 11.62 23.19
CA SER A 79 1.58 10.22 22.77
C SER A 79 0.36 9.73 22.00
N ASP A 80 -0.83 10.04 22.50
CA ASP A 80 -2.08 9.49 21.99
C ASP A 80 -2.50 10.23 20.72
N LEU A 81 -2.22 11.53 20.65
CA LEU A 81 -2.38 12.32 19.45
C LEU A 81 -1.49 11.79 18.31
N ARG A 82 -0.28 11.31 18.62
CA ARG A 82 0.57 10.64 17.61
C ARG A 82 -0.05 9.36 17.11
N ILE A 83 -0.69 8.54 17.97
CA ILE A 83 -1.43 7.35 17.53
C ILE A 83 -2.52 7.75 16.54
N VAL A 84 -3.39 8.69 16.93
CA VAL A 84 -4.51 9.13 16.09
C VAL A 84 -4.03 9.71 14.75
N PHE A 85 -3.00 10.57 14.77
CA PHE A 85 -2.44 11.15 13.55
C PHE A 85 -1.79 10.11 12.63
N THR A 86 -1.08 9.14 13.22
CA THR A 86 -0.47 8.03 12.46
C THR A 86 -1.54 7.18 11.80
N VAL A 87 -2.66 6.90 12.49
CA VAL A 87 -3.80 6.18 11.92
C VAL A 87 -4.36 6.91 10.71
N ILE A 88 -4.61 8.22 10.80
CA ILE A 88 -5.11 9.04 9.68
C ILE A 88 -4.17 8.95 8.47
N LYS A 89 -2.85 8.99 8.71
CA LYS A 89 -1.86 8.85 7.63
C LYS A 89 -1.87 7.47 6.99
N ILE A 90 -1.93 6.42 7.80
CA ILE A 90 -1.91 5.03 7.31
C ILE A 90 -3.18 4.72 6.50
N ILE A 91 -4.37 5.15 6.94
CA ILE A 91 -5.60 4.86 6.19
C ILE A 91 -5.60 5.51 4.82
N THR A 92 -5.04 6.71 4.67
CA THR A 92 -4.88 7.34 3.35
C THR A 92 -3.91 6.55 2.47
N ASP A 93 -2.75 6.11 2.99
CA ASP A 93 -1.84 5.28 2.21
C ASP A 93 -2.48 3.90 1.87
N LEU A 94 -3.32 3.33 2.75
CA LEU A 94 -4.08 2.11 2.45
C LEU A 94 -5.16 2.31 1.38
N GLU A 95 -5.87 3.44 1.39
CA GLU A 95 -6.81 3.82 0.32
C GLU A 95 -6.08 3.90 -1.01
N ARG A 96 -4.92 4.58 -1.06
CA ARG A 96 -4.11 4.68 -2.27
C ARG A 96 -3.65 3.34 -2.80
N ILE A 97 -3.33 2.39 -1.92
CA ILE A 97 -2.98 1.03 -2.32
C ILE A 97 -4.21 0.31 -2.93
N GLY A 98 -5.39 0.45 -2.33
CA GLY A 98 -6.65 -0.06 -2.89
C GLY A 98 -6.94 0.49 -4.29
N ASP A 99 -6.74 1.80 -4.45
CA ASP A 99 -6.84 2.54 -5.71
C ASP A 99 -5.95 1.93 -6.82
N GLU A 100 -4.69 1.61 -6.48
CA GLU A 100 -3.75 0.98 -7.41
C GLU A 100 -4.16 -0.47 -7.73
N ALA A 101 -4.69 -1.23 -6.75
CA ALA A 101 -5.24 -2.56 -7.00
C ALA A 101 -6.45 -2.52 -7.96
N ALA A 102 -7.35 -1.56 -7.77
CA ALA A 102 -8.47 -1.33 -8.67
C ALA A 102 -7.99 -0.90 -10.07
N LYS A 103 -6.90 -0.13 -10.16
CA LYS A 103 -6.26 0.25 -11.42
C LYS A 103 -5.74 -0.98 -12.16
N ILE A 104 -5.03 -1.89 -11.48
CA ILE A 104 -4.56 -3.17 -12.04
C ILE A 104 -5.75 -3.96 -12.60
N ALA A 105 -6.85 -4.04 -11.84
CA ALA A 105 -8.04 -4.77 -12.27
C ALA A 105 -8.69 -4.18 -13.54
N ARG A 106 -8.84 -2.84 -13.60
CA ARG A 106 -9.38 -2.13 -14.77
C ARG A 106 -8.49 -2.29 -16.02
N MET A 107 -7.18 -2.22 -15.84
CA MET A 107 -6.22 -2.42 -16.93
C MET A 107 -6.22 -3.87 -17.42
N GLY A 108 -6.19 -4.84 -16.50
CA GLY A 108 -6.28 -6.26 -16.82
C GLY A 108 -7.52 -6.58 -17.65
N LYS A 109 -8.68 -6.04 -17.26
CA LYS A 109 -9.92 -6.22 -18.03
C LYS A 109 -9.77 -5.69 -19.46
N THR A 110 -9.23 -4.48 -19.60
CA THR A 110 -9.01 -3.84 -20.91
C THR A 110 -8.10 -4.68 -21.80
N ILE A 111 -7.03 -5.25 -21.22
CA ILE A 111 -6.08 -6.11 -21.95
C ILE A 111 -6.76 -7.40 -22.42
N HIS A 112 -7.45 -8.10 -21.53
CA HIS A 112 -8.11 -9.38 -21.85
C HIS A 112 -9.31 -9.24 -22.79
N GLN A 113 -9.96 -8.08 -22.83
CA GLN A 113 -11.02 -7.77 -23.78
C GLN A 113 -10.50 -7.29 -25.14
N SER A 114 -9.22 -6.95 -25.24
CA SER A 114 -8.64 -6.49 -26.49
C SER A 114 -8.38 -7.66 -27.45
N GLU A 115 -8.75 -7.51 -28.73
CA GLU A 115 -8.42 -8.48 -29.79
C GLU A 115 -6.92 -8.44 -30.18
N ARG A 116 -6.04 -8.01 -29.26
CA ARG A 116 -4.62 -7.83 -29.55
C ARG A 116 -3.96 -9.20 -29.71
N TYR A 117 -3.29 -9.38 -30.86
CA TYR A 117 -2.68 -10.63 -31.29
C TYR A 117 -1.55 -11.17 -30.39
N GLN A 118 -1.11 -10.41 -29.39
CA GLN A 118 -0.06 -10.81 -28.45
C GLN A 118 -0.47 -10.38 -27.05
N MET A 119 -0.72 -11.37 -26.18
CA MET A 119 -0.88 -11.11 -24.75
C MET A 119 0.50 -10.86 -24.12
N PRO A 120 0.63 -9.86 -23.24
CA PRO A 120 1.87 -9.67 -22.50
C PRO A 120 2.20 -10.92 -21.70
N ARG A 121 3.49 -11.21 -21.55
CA ARG A 121 3.92 -12.16 -20.52
C ARG A 121 3.90 -11.43 -19.18
N PHE A 122 2.82 -11.59 -18.43
CA PHE A 122 2.61 -10.98 -17.11
C PHE A 122 3.56 -11.48 -15.99
N ARG A 123 4.60 -12.27 -16.32
CA ARG A 123 5.51 -12.85 -15.32
C ARG A 123 6.27 -11.79 -14.52
N GLU A 124 6.65 -10.69 -15.14
CA GLU A 124 7.36 -9.63 -14.41
C GLU A 124 6.41 -8.85 -13.49
N ILE A 125 5.17 -8.62 -13.93
CA ILE A 125 4.09 -8.06 -13.11
C ILE A 125 3.84 -8.93 -11.88
N GLU A 126 3.68 -10.24 -12.06
CA GLU A 126 3.45 -11.20 -10.97
C GLU A 126 4.56 -11.12 -9.91
N LYS A 127 5.83 -11.15 -10.35
CA LYS A 127 6.99 -11.02 -9.43
C LYS A 127 7.03 -9.68 -8.71
N MET A 128 6.77 -8.57 -9.41
CA MET A 128 6.73 -7.25 -8.78
C MET A 128 5.61 -7.17 -7.76
N ALA A 129 4.44 -7.75 -8.06
CA ALA A 129 3.31 -7.77 -7.15
C ALA A 129 3.60 -8.61 -5.90
N GLU A 130 4.29 -9.75 -6.04
CA GLU A 130 4.72 -10.56 -4.89
C GLU A 130 5.61 -9.75 -3.93
N VAL A 131 6.55 -8.96 -4.47
CA VAL A 131 7.41 -8.09 -3.66
C VAL A 131 6.60 -6.99 -2.98
N ALA A 132 5.76 -6.26 -3.73
CA ALA A 132 4.94 -5.18 -3.17
C ALA A 132 3.97 -5.69 -2.09
N LEU A 133 3.40 -6.88 -2.27
CA LEU A 133 2.53 -7.52 -1.28
C LEU A 133 3.29 -7.93 -0.01
N ALA A 134 4.52 -8.44 -0.17
CA ALA A 134 5.39 -8.75 0.96
C ALA A 134 5.77 -7.49 1.76
N MET A 135 6.04 -6.38 1.06
CA MET A 135 6.28 -5.08 1.67
C MET A 135 5.06 -4.60 2.47
N LEU A 136 3.86 -4.64 1.89
CA LEU A 136 2.61 -4.27 2.56
C LEU A 136 2.38 -5.08 3.84
N ARG A 137 2.53 -6.41 3.76
CA ARG A 137 2.39 -7.31 4.92
C ARG A 137 3.37 -6.95 6.03
N ARG A 138 4.63 -6.67 5.68
CA ARG A 138 5.66 -6.28 6.66
C ARG A 138 5.35 -4.92 7.28
N ALA A 139 4.88 -3.95 6.51
CA ALA A 139 4.48 -2.65 7.01
C ALA A 139 3.30 -2.74 8.00
N LEU A 140 2.31 -3.60 7.71
CA LEU A 140 1.17 -3.86 8.60
C LEU A 140 1.59 -4.60 9.88
N ASP A 141 2.47 -5.60 9.80
CA ASP A 141 3.02 -6.29 10.98
C ASP A 141 3.85 -5.33 11.85
N ALA A 142 4.65 -4.47 11.22
CA ALA A 142 5.39 -3.42 11.91
C ALA A 142 4.46 -2.45 12.65
N PHE A 143 3.36 -2.04 12.03
CA PHE A 143 2.35 -1.21 12.69
C PHE A 143 1.63 -1.92 13.85
N ALA A 144 1.29 -3.20 13.68
CA ALA A 144 0.66 -4.00 14.73
C ALA A 144 1.58 -4.14 15.95
N ARG A 145 2.87 -4.39 15.73
CA ARG A 145 3.87 -4.65 16.78
C ARG A 145 4.63 -3.41 17.25
N LEU A 146 4.41 -2.26 16.62
CA LEU A 146 5.18 -1.04 16.82
C LEU A 146 6.69 -1.26 16.57
N ASP A 147 7.01 -2.08 15.58
CA ASP A 147 8.39 -2.42 15.23
C ASP A 147 9.00 -1.37 14.29
N THR A 148 9.88 -0.54 14.83
CA THR A 148 10.59 0.49 14.04
C THR A 148 11.71 -0.07 13.16
N SER A 149 12.17 -1.30 13.39
CA SER A 149 13.31 -1.85 12.65
C SER A 149 12.96 -2.19 11.20
N ALA A 150 11.69 -2.51 10.93
CA ALA A 150 11.17 -2.80 9.60
C ALA A 150 11.32 -1.65 8.59
N ALA A 151 11.43 -0.39 9.05
CA ALA A 151 11.53 0.76 8.16
C ALA A 151 12.81 0.77 7.32
N LEU A 152 13.93 0.26 7.85
CA LEU A 152 15.16 0.16 7.07
C LEU A 152 15.04 -0.89 5.96
N GLU A 153 14.54 -2.08 6.30
CA GLU A 153 14.36 -3.16 5.33
C GLU A 153 13.36 -2.78 4.23
N LEU A 154 12.26 -2.12 4.59
CA LEU A 154 11.25 -1.67 3.63
C LEU A 154 11.78 -0.57 2.71
N ALA A 155 12.64 0.34 3.21
CA ALA A 155 13.29 1.32 2.35
C ALA A 155 14.26 0.67 1.34
N GLU A 156 14.99 -0.38 1.73
CA GLU A 156 15.84 -1.14 0.82
C GLU A 156 15.03 -1.94 -0.21
N GLU A 157 13.89 -2.53 0.21
CA GLU A 157 12.99 -3.25 -0.69
C GLU A 157 12.30 -2.33 -1.71
N ASP A 158 11.92 -1.11 -1.30
CA ASP A 158 11.36 -0.06 -2.17
C ASP A 158 12.35 0.33 -3.27
N MET A 159 13.61 0.59 -2.91
CA MET A 159 14.68 0.86 -3.88
C MET A 159 14.85 -0.28 -4.89
N ARG A 160 14.75 -1.54 -4.45
CA ARG A 160 14.82 -2.69 -5.35
C ARG A 160 13.60 -2.78 -6.27
N LEU A 161 12.42 -2.41 -5.79
CA LEU A 161 11.19 -2.38 -6.59
C LEU A 161 11.27 -1.29 -7.68
N ASP A 162 11.83 -0.13 -7.34
CA ASP A 162 12.13 0.95 -8.29
C ASP A 162 13.10 0.52 -9.40
N GLU A 163 14.17 -0.21 -9.02
CA GLU A 163 15.13 -0.76 -9.97
C GLU A 163 14.49 -1.79 -10.91
N ASN A 164 13.61 -2.64 -10.38
CA ASN A 164 12.84 -3.61 -11.17
C ASN A 164 11.93 -2.90 -12.18
N PHE A 165 11.20 -1.87 -11.75
CA PHE A 165 10.36 -1.04 -12.62
C PHE A 165 11.20 -0.38 -13.73
N ALA A 166 12.36 0.20 -13.39
CA ALA A 166 13.24 0.83 -14.38
C ALA A 166 13.83 -0.19 -15.38
N SER A 167 14.09 -1.41 -14.94
CA SER A 167 14.51 -2.52 -15.81
C SER A 167 13.40 -2.92 -16.77
N GLU A 168 12.18 -3.10 -16.27
CA GLU A 168 11.02 -3.46 -17.09
C GLU A 168 10.70 -2.38 -18.13
N LEU A 169 10.74 -1.09 -17.75
CA LEU A 169 10.55 0.02 -18.69
C LEU A 169 11.54 -0.06 -19.88
N ARG A 170 12.82 -0.36 -19.62
CA ARG A 170 13.82 -0.52 -20.70
C ARG A 170 13.48 -1.68 -21.63
N GLN A 171 13.02 -2.81 -21.09
CA GLN A 171 12.61 -3.96 -21.89
C GLN A 171 11.39 -3.64 -22.75
N LEU A 172 10.38 -2.98 -22.17
CA LEU A 172 9.19 -2.55 -22.88
C LEU A 172 9.53 -1.59 -24.03
N ILE A 173 10.49 -0.67 -23.83
CA ILE A 173 10.98 0.21 -24.90
C ILE A 173 11.60 -0.60 -26.04
N THR A 174 12.42 -1.61 -25.74
CA THR A 174 12.99 -2.48 -26.77
C THR A 174 11.89 -3.19 -27.58
N PHE A 175 10.87 -3.74 -26.94
CA PHE A 175 9.74 -4.37 -27.66
C PHE A 175 8.99 -3.38 -28.56
N MET A 176 8.78 -2.14 -28.08
CA MET A 176 8.14 -1.08 -28.88
C MET A 176 8.96 -0.70 -30.11
N MET A 177 10.30 -0.71 -30.00
CA MET A 177 11.20 -0.42 -31.11
C MET A 177 11.30 -1.57 -32.11
N GLU A 178 11.24 -2.82 -31.64
CA GLU A 178 11.29 -4.02 -32.48
C GLU A 178 9.99 -4.22 -33.29
N ASP A 179 8.83 -3.97 -32.68
CA ASP A 179 7.52 -4.07 -33.35
C ASP A 179 6.55 -2.98 -32.85
N PRO A 180 6.28 -1.94 -33.66
CA PRO A 180 5.35 -0.86 -33.30
C PRO A 180 3.92 -1.32 -32.96
N ARG A 181 3.51 -2.52 -33.37
CA ARG A 181 2.20 -3.08 -33.01
C ARG A 181 2.10 -3.42 -31.51
N THR A 182 3.23 -3.50 -30.81
CA THR A 182 3.29 -3.77 -29.37
C THR A 182 3.13 -2.53 -28.50
N ILE A 183 3.19 -1.31 -29.07
CA ILE A 183 3.20 -0.05 -28.32
C ILE A 183 2.08 0.06 -27.31
N SER A 184 0.83 -0.13 -27.76
CA SER A 184 -0.31 0.01 -26.85
C SER A 184 -0.26 -1.00 -25.70
N MET A 185 0.16 -2.24 -25.99
CA MET A 185 0.29 -3.29 -24.97
C MET A 185 1.41 -2.97 -23.97
N SER A 186 2.56 -2.50 -24.46
CA SER A 186 3.68 -2.11 -23.62
C SER A 186 3.33 -0.92 -22.71
N ILE A 187 2.52 0.02 -23.18
CA ILE A 187 2.01 1.13 -22.37
C ILE A 187 1.07 0.62 -21.26
N ASP A 188 0.15 -0.29 -21.60
CA ASP A 188 -0.76 -0.86 -20.61
C ASP A 188 0.01 -1.63 -19.51
N THR A 189 1.02 -2.42 -19.92
CA THR A 189 1.95 -3.11 -19.01
C THR A 189 2.71 -2.13 -18.13
N LEU A 190 3.26 -1.06 -18.71
CA LEU A 190 4.00 -0.04 -17.96
C LEU A 190 3.15 0.60 -16.86
N PHE A 191 1.88 0.90 -17.14
CA PHE A 191 0.99 1.47 -16.15
C PHE A 191 0.63 0.49 -15.02
N MET A 192 0.50 -0.81 -15.31
CA MET A 192 0.36 -1.85 -14.28
C MET A 192 1.61 -1.95 -13.41
N SER A 193 2.79 -1.99 -14.00
CA SER A 193 4.05 -2.05 -13.25
C SER A 193 4.25 -0.81 -12.38
N LYS A 194 3.86 0.38 -12.87
CA LYS A 194 3.88 1.61 -12.08
C LYS A 194 2.86 1.58 -10.94
N ALA A 195 1.68 1.00 -11.13
CA ALA A 195 0.71 0.82 -10.06
C ALA A 195 1.28 -0.06 -8.94
N ILE A 196 1.98 -1.15 -9.30
CA ILE A 196 2.62 -2.05 -8.33
C ILE A 196 3.78 -1.36 -7.59
N GLU A 197 4.61 -0.60 -8.28
CA GLU A 197 5.67 0.19 -7.63
C GLU A 197 5.09 1.17 -6.60
N ARG A 198 3.97 1.83 -6.93
CA ARG A 198 3.28 2.74 -5.99
C ARG A 198 2.76 2.01 -4.75
N ILE A 199 2.34 0.75 -4.86
CA ILE A 199 1.97 -0.06 -3.69
C ILE A 199 3.17 -0.23 -2.75
N GLY A 200 4.36 -0.46 -3.30
CA GLY A 200 5.60 -0.52 -2.52
C GLY A 200 5.93 0.79 -1.82
N ASP A 201 5.82 1.92 -2.53
CA ASP A 201 6.06 3.26 -1.98
C ASP A 201 5.12 3.56 -0.78
N HIS A 202 3.83 3.27 -0.94
CA HIS A 202 2.84 3.41 0.13
C HIS A 202 3.12 2.46 1.31
N ALA A 203 3.59 1.23 1.06
CA ALA A 203 4.00 0.30 2.13
C ALA A 203 5.22 0.82 2.90
N LYS A 204 6.22 1.41 2.21
CA LYS A 204 7.34 2.09 2.86
C LYS A 204 6.84 3.25 3.73
N ASN A 205 5.95 4.11 3.21
CA ASN A 205 5.40 5.25 3.98
C ASN A 205 4.77 4.79 5.29
N ILE A 206 3.98 3.70 5.26
CA ILE A 206 3.37 3.12 6.47
C ILE A 206 4.44 2.81 7.52
N SER A 207 5.57 2.22 7.13
CA SER A 207 6.67 1.90 8.05
C SER A 207 7.36 3.14 8.62
N GLU A 208 7.48 4.21 7.83
CA GLU A 208 8.03 5.49 8.30
C GLU A 208 7.11 6.13 9.36
N TYR A 209 5.79 6.00 9.21
CA TYR A 209 4.85 6.44 10.24
C TYR A 209 4.96 5.64 11.53
N VAL A 210 5.30 4.34 11.48
CA VAL A 210 5.59 3.55 12.69
C VAL A 210 6.78 4.14 13.46
N VAL A 211 7.83 4.58 12.75
CA VAL A 211 8.98 5.25 13.38
C VAL A 211 8.56 6.56 14.03
N TYR A 212 7.74 7.36 13.35
CA TYR A 212 7.18 8.58 13.94
C TYR A 212 6.32 8.30 15.19
N LEU A 213 5.48 7.28 15.13
CA LEU A 213 4.62 6.87 16.23
C LEU A 213 5.43 6.52 17.48
N VAL A 214 6.45 5.68 17.33
CA VAL A 214 7.26 5.20 18.46
C VAL A 214 8.26 6.25 18.92
N LYS A 215 9.05 6.82 18.00
CA LYS A 215 10.21 7.65 18.31
C LYS A 215 9.95 9.15 18.24
N GLY A 216 8.82 9.56 17.65
CA GLY A 216 8.48 10.98 17.48
C GLY A 216 9.33 11.69 16.44
N LYS A 217 10.04 10.93 15.60
CA LYS A 217 10.94 11.45 14.58
C LYS A 217 10.39 11.18 13.19
N ASP A 218 10.46 12.20 12.35
CA ASP A 218 10.14 12.09 10.94
C ASP A 218 11.38 11.66 10.16
N ILE A 219 11.32 10.49 9.53
CA ILE A 219 12.41 9.93 8.73
C ILE A 219 12.11 9.98 7.23
N ARG A 220 10.98 10.59 6.84
CA ARG A 220 10.56 10.68 5.43
C ARG A 220 11.52 11.54 4.63
N HIS A 221 11.76 11.17 3.38
CA HIS A 221 12.69 11.86 2.47
C HIS A 221 14.12 11.99 3.04
N THR A 222 14.54 11.05 3.89
CA THR A 222 15.90 10.99 4.43
C THR A 222 16.73 9.87 3.79
N THR A 223 18.03 9.85 4.08
CA THR A 223 18.94 8.81 3.56
C THR A 223 18.79 7.50 4.34
N LEU A 224 19.15 6.37 3.72
CA LEU A 224 19.22 5.07 4.41
C LEU A 224 20.05 5.11 5.70
N GLU A 225 21.18 5.83 5.70
CA GLU A 225 21.99 6.03 6.90
C GLU A 225 21.23 6.76 8.02
N THR A 226 20.38 7.72 7.66
CA THR A 226 19.52 8.42 8.62
C THR A 226 18.46 7.47 9.16
N ILE A 227 17.78 6.72 8.29
CA ILE A 227 16.79 5.71 8.69
C ILE A 227 17.44 4.69 9.64
N LYS A 228 18.63 4.17 9.30
CA LYS A 228 19.38 3.22 10.12
C LYS A 228 19.71 3.77 11.51
N ARG A 229 20.24 5.01 11.58
CA ARG A 229 20.54 5.68 12.85
C ARG A 229 19.28 5.82 13.70
N GLU A 230 18.20 6.30 13.10
CA GLU A 230 16.96 6.58 13.81
C GLU A 230 16.18 5.32 14.19
N THR A 231 16.34 4.20 13.48
CA THR A 231 15.64 2.92 13.75
C THR A 231 16.44 2.00 14.68
N LEU A 232 17.76 1.90 14.52
CA LEU A 232 18.62 0.98 15.29
C LEU A 232 19.36 1.65 16.47
N GLY A 233 19.30 2.97 16.60
CA GLY A 233 19.92 3.70 17.73
C GLY A 233 21.45 3.59 17.77
N ARG A 234 22.09 3.40 16.62
CA ARG A 234 23.55 3.41 16.46
C ARG A 234 24.00 4.63 15.67
#